data_AF-A0A1B6GVY2-F1
#
_entry.id   AF-A0A1B6GVY2-F1
#
_cell.length_a   1.000
_cell.length_b   1.000
_cell.length_c   1.000
_cell.angle_alpha   90.00
_cell.angle_beta   90.00
_cell.angle_gamma   90.00
#
_symmetry.space_group_name_H-M   'P 1'
#
loop_
_entity.id
_entity.type
_entity.pdbx_description
1 polymer ?
#
loop_
_entity_poly.entity_id
_entity_poly.type
_entity_poly.pdbx_seq_one_letter_code
_entity_poly.pdbx_strand_id
1 'polypeptide(L)'
;KPNHRKKLKAEIAQLNISDGLPDYIPGSLDEWLRLLRLEEYGAALGCQGYSTIQDVTQLTWEDLEDIGIVKLGHQKRILLAIKRVKDLRAGKVFPPPHTPVLMPHNQIRGGRGKSLESLEEGMAG
;
A
#
# COMPACT_ATOMS: atom_id res chain seq x y z
N LYS A 1 -8.15 -6.13 -23.79
CA LYS A 1 -6.96 -5.65 -24.54
C LYS A 1 -5.83 -5.28 -23.58
N PRO A 2 -4.64 -5.92 -23.66
CA PRO A 2 -3.51 -5.70 -22.75
C PRO A 2 -2.96 -4.26 -22.75
N ASN A 3 -3.07 -3.55 -23.87
CA ASN A 3 -2.65 -2.14 -23.97
C ASN A 3 -3.44 -1.20 -23.06
N HIS A 4 -4.74 -1.44 -22.83
CA HIS A 4 -5.55 -0.61 -21.93
C HIS A 4 -5.09 -0.76 -20.47
N ARG A 5 -4.74 -1.98 -20.04
CA ARG A 5 -4.22 -2.24 -18.69
C ARG A 5 -2.85 -1.60 -18.48
N LYS A 6 -1.98 -1.64 -19.50
CA LYS A 6 -0.67 -0.97 -19.46
C LYS A 6 -0.82 0.54 -19.32
N LYS A 7 -1.70 1.17 -20.11
CA LYS A 7 -1.96 2.61 -20.03
C LYS A 7 -2.53 3.01 -18.66
N LEU A 8 -3.54 2.30 -18.16
CA LEU A 8 -4.14 2.58 -16.86
C LEU A 8 -3.11 2.45 -15.72
N LYS A 9 -2.24 1.42 -15.75
CA LYS A 9 -1.16 1.27 -14.77
C LYS A 9 -0.16 2.42 -14.82
N ALA A 10 0.22 2.88 -16.01
CA ALA A 10 1.14 3.99 -16.19
C ALA A 10 0.54 5.30 -15.66
N GLU A 11 -0.72 5.58 -15.98
CA GLU A 11 -1.41 6.79 -15.51
C GLU A 11 -1.63 6.75 -13.98
N ILE A 12 -1.99 5.60 -13.40
CA ILE A 12 -2.05 5.44 -11.93
C ILE A 12 -0.70 5.71 -11.27
N ALA A 13 0.41 5.28 -11.89
CA ALA A 13 1.75 5.53 -11.36
C ALA A 13 2.16 7.01 -11.43
N GLN A 14 1.54 7.80 -12.32
CA GLN A 14 1.75 9.24 -12.44
C GLN A 14 0.85 10.07 -11.50
N LEU A 15 -0.21 9.49 -10.96
CA LEU A 15 -1.07 10.13 -9.98
C LEU A 15 -0.34 10.18 -8.63
N ASN A 16 0.09 11.38 -8.21
CA ASN A 16 0.60 11.64 -6.86
C ASN A 16 -0.55 11.76 -5.85
N ILE A 17 -1.36 10.71 -5.72
CA ILE A 17 -2.48 10.64 -4.78
C ILE A 17 -2.01 9.86 -3.56
N SER A 18 -2.10 10.48 -2.38
CA SER A 18 -1.89 9.80 -1.11
C SER A 18 -2.87 8.65 -0.97
N ASP A 19 -2.42 7.49 -0.49
CA ASP A 19 -3.26 6.30 -0.33
C ASP A 19 -4.36 6.44 0.75
N GLY A 20 -4.41 7.59 1.43
CA GLY A 20 -5.45 7.93 2.41
C GLY A 20 -5.37 7.07 3.67
N LEU A 21 -4.21 6.46 3.93
CA LEU A 21 -3.94 5.69 5.13
C LEU A 21 -3.16 6.53 6.16
N PRO A 22 -3.40 6.34 7.46
CA PRO A 22 -2.69 7.07 8.51
C PRO A 22 -1.18 6.75 8.48
N ASP A 23 -0.37 7.76 8.76
CA ASP A 23 1.08 7.71 8.93
C ASP A 23 1.51 7.45 10.39
N TYR A 24 0.54 7.14 11.25
CA TYR A 24 0.72 6.71 12.64
C TYR A 24 -0.16 5.49 12.95
N ILE A 25 0.05 4.88 14.12
CA ILE A 25 -0.76 3.76 14.60
C ILE A 25 -1.87 4.34 15.49
N PRO A 26 -3.17 4.22 15.12
CA PRO A 26 -4.27 4.74 15.93
C PRO A 26 -4.36 4.06 17.31
N GLY A 27 -4.97 4.75 18.27
CA GLY A 27 -5.03 4.31 19.67
C GLY A 27 -6.05 3.20 19.92
N SER A 28 -7.01 3.01 19.02
CA SER A 28 -8.05 1.97 19.14
C SER A 28 -8.49 1.40 17.79
N LEU A 29 -9.07 0.20 17.82
CA LEU A 29 -9.63 -0.46 16.62
C LEU A 29 -10.74 0.38 15.98
N ASP A 30 -11.61 0.97 16.80
CA ASP A 30 -12.70 1.84 16.35
C ASP A 30 -12.18 3.08 15.60
N GLU A 31 -11.16 3.76 16.14
CA GLU A 31 -10.52 4.89 15.47
C GLU A 31 -9.89 4.48 14.14
N TRP A 32 -9.20 3.34 14.10
CA TRP A 32 -8.59 2.82 12.88
C TRP A 32 -9.63 2.52 11.81
N LEU A 33 -10.73 1.85 12.16
CA LEU A 33 -11.83 1.60 11.21
C LEU A 33 -12.47 2.90 10.73
N ARG A 34 -12.61 3.92 11.59
CA ARG A 34 -13.11 5.26 11.21
C ARG A 34 -12.24 5.97 10.18
N LEU A 35 -10.93 5.93 10.37
CA LEU A 35 -9.96 6.47 9.40
C LEU A 35 -10.03 5.72 8.07
N LEU A 36 -10.33 4.43 8.12
CA LEU A 36 -10.54 3.60 6.94
C LEU A 36 -11.95 3.73 6.33
N ARG A 37 -12.93 4.37 7.00
CA ARG A 37 -14.34 4.35 6.58
C ARG A 37 -14.91 2.92 6.48
N LEU A 38 -14.56 2.09 7.46
CA LEU A 38 -14.92 0.67 7.57
C LEU A 38 -15.49 0.32 8.95
N GLU A 39 -16.11 1.30 9.61
CA GLU A 39 -16.70 1.19 10.94
C GLU A 39 -17.73 0.06 11.04
N GLU A 40 -18.42 -0.24 9.92
CA GLU A 40 -19.42 -1.30 9.80
C GLU A 40 -18.89 -2.70 10.22
N TYR A 41 -17.58 -2.93 10.15
CA TYR A 41 -16.96 -4.21 10.50
C TYR A 41 -16.54 -4.35 11.96
N GLY A 42 -16.65 -3.30 12.77
CA GLY A 42 -16.20 -3.32 14.16
C GLY A 42 -16.85 -4.43 14.99
N ALA A 43 -18.16 -4.62 14.84
CA ALA A 43 -18.88 -5.69 15.54
C ALA A 43 -18.45 -7.09 15.09
N ALA A 44 -18.31 -7.31 13.78
CA ALA A 44 -17.90 -8.61 13.23
C ALA A 44 -16.49 -9.01 13.69
N LEU A 45 -15.55 -8.06 13.67
CA LEU A 45 -14.19 -8.24 14.18
C LEU A 45 -14.20 -8.54 15.69
N GLY A 46 -14.96 -7.77 16.47
CA GLY A 46 -15.08 -7.96 17.92
C GLY A 46 -15.66 -9.33 18.31
N CYS A 47 -16.69 -9.80 17.60
CA CYS A 47 -17.27 -11.13 17.81
C CYS A 47 -16.27 -12.28 17.57
N GLN A 48 -15.24 -12.04 16.76
CA GLN A 48 -14.18 -12.99 16.43
C GLN A 48 -12.93 -12.81 17.31
N GLY A 49 -13.00 -11.92 18.32
CA GLY A 49 -11.92 -11.68 19.28
C GLY A 49 -10.89 -10.64 18.84
N TYR A 50 -11.08 -9.98 17.69
CA TYR A 50 -10.22 -8.88 17.25
C TYR A 50 -10.65 -7.58 17.92
N SER A 51 -9.94 -7.17 18.96
CA SER A 51 -10.31 -6.02 19.81
C SER A 51 -9.30 -4.86 19.73
N THR A 52 -8.07 -5.15 19.32
CA THR A 52 -6.98 -4.18 19.24
C THR A 52 -6.40 -4.10 17.83
N ILE A 53 -5.63 -3.03 17.58
CA ILE A 53 -4.84 -2.89 16.35
C ILE A 53 -3.82 -4.02 16.20
N GLN A 54 -3.30 -4.54 17.30
CA GLN A 54 -2.36 -5.66 17.26
C GLN A 54 -3.05 -6.92 16.76
N ASP A 55 -4.26 -7.23 17.24
CA ASP A 55 -4.99 -8.46 16.89
C ASP A 55 -5.21 -8.53 15.38
N VAL A 56 -5.69 -7.43 14.79
CA VAL A 56 -5.98 -7.36 13.34
C VAL A 56 -4.72 -7.41 12.48
N THR A 57 -3.51 -7.22 13.03
CA THR A 57 -2.29 -7.29 12.22
C THR A 57 -1.99 -8.69 11.67
N GLN A 58 -2.58 -9.74 12.23
CA GLN A 58 -2.38 -11.12 11.78
C GLN A 58 -3.41 -11.58 10.74
N LEU A 59 -4.45 -10.79 10.47
CA LEU A 59 -5.50 -11.14 9.53
C LEU A 59 -4.94 -11.40 8.12
N THR A 60 -5.31 -12.55 7.59
CA THR A 60 -5.12 -12.94 6.20
C THR A 60 -6.35 -12.57 5.36
N TRP A 61 -6.28 -12.79 4.05
CA TRP A 61 -7.46 -12.63 3.19
C TRP A 61 -8.56 -13.66 3.52
N GLU A 62 -8.17 -14.90 3.87
CA GLU A 62 -9.10 -15.99 4.23
C GLU A 62 -9.90 -15.62 5.48
N ASP A 63 -9.23 -15.11 6.51
CA ASP A 63 -9.90 -14.65 7.74
C ASP A 63 -10.93 -13.56 7.44
N LEU A 64 -10.64 -12.63 6.52
CA LEU A 64 -11.60 -11.58 6.15
C LEU A 64 -12.86 -12.16 5.52
N GLU A 65 -12.74 -13.21 4.70
CA GLU A 65 -13.91 -13.89 4.12
C GLU A 65 -14.70 -14.64 5.18
N ASP A 66 -14.03 -15.34 6.10
CA ASP A 66 -14.66 -16.07 7.21
C ASP A 66 -15.41 -15.13 8.17
N ILE A 67 -14.90 -13.91 8.39
CA ILE A 67 -15.55 -12.85 9.17
C ILE A 67 -16.75 -12.23 8.42
N GLY A 68 -16.88 -12.46 7.11
CA GLY A 68 -17.95 -11.92 6.25
C GLY A 68 -17.58 -10.63 5.51
N ILE A 69 -16.30 -10.25 5.49
CA ILE A 69 -15.76 -9.09 4.78
C ILE A 69 -15.39 -9.52 3.34
N VAL A 70 -16.39 -9.67 2.48
CA VAL A 70 -16.22 -10.21 1.11
C VAL A 70 -16.01 -9.14 0.02
N LYS A 71 -16.24 -7.86 0.32
CA LYS A 71 -16.05 -6.77 -0.64
C LYS A 71 -14.55 -6.59 -0.92
N LEU A 72 -14.09 -6.97 -2.13
CA LEU A 72 -12.67 -6.91 -2.52
C LEU A 72 -11.97 -5.56 -2.25
N GLY A 73 -12.68 -4.44 -2.47
CA GLY A 73 -12.16 -3.11 -2.17
C GLY A 73 -11.91 -2.89 -0.68
N HIS A 74 -12.80 -3.40 0.16
CA HIS A 74 -12.69 -3.31 1.62
C HIS A 74 -11.58 -4.24 2.12
N GLN A 75 -11.52 -5.47 1.63
CA GLN A 75 -10.44 -6.41 1.92
C GLN A 75 -9.07 -5.79 1.61
N LYS A 76 -8.91 -5.25 0.40
CA LYS A 76 -7.67 -4.59 -0.01
C LYS A 76 -7.32 -3.41 0.91
N ARG A 77 -8.30 -2.60 1.30
CA ARG A 77 -8.09 -1.44 2.17
C ARG A 77 -7.62 -1.85 3.57
N ILE A 78 -8.24 -2.89 4.16
CA ILE A 78 -7.83 -3.47 5.44
C ILE A 78 -6.41 -4.03 5.36
N LEU A 79 -6.11 -4.85 4.34
CA LEU A 79 -4.79 -5.45 4.17
C LEU A 79 -3.68 -4.40 3.97
N LEU A 80 -3.95 -3.34 3.19
CA LEU A 80 -3.01 -2.23 3.05
C LEU A 80 -2.80 -1.49 4.36
N ALA A 81 -3.85 -1.26 5.15
CA ALA A 81 -3.76 -0.63 6.45
C ALA A 81 -3.01 -1.50 7.47
N ILE A 82 -3.20 -2.82 7.45
CA ILE A 82 -2.42 -3.77 8.27
C ILE A 82 -0.93 -3.69 7.90
N LYS A 83 -0.62 -3.70 6.61
CA LYS A 83 0.76 -3.53 6.14
C LYS A 83 1.34 -2.20 6.62
N ARG A 84 0.57 -1.10 6.57
CA ARG A 84 0.98 0.21 7.08
C ARG A 84 1.33 0.16 8.57
N VAL A 85 0.48 -0.45 9.40
CA VAL A 85 0.75 -0.61 10.83
C VAL A 85 2.02 -1.42 11.08
N LYS A 86 2.22 -2.53 10.36
CA LYS A 86 3.45 -3.35 10.44
C LYS A 86 4.69 -2.55 10.06
N ASP A 87 4.62 -1.79 8.98
CA ASP A 87 5.70 -0.93 8.49
C ASP A 87 6.06 0.15 9.52
N LEU A 88 5.07 0.80 10.15
CA LEU A 88 5.27 1.81 11.20
C LEU A 88 5.92 1.22 12.46
N ARG A 89 5.50 0.03 12.89
CA ARG A 89 6.14 -0.67 14.02
C ARG A 89 7.59 -1.06 13.72
N ALA A 90 7.91 -1.32 12.45
CA ALA A 90 9.28 -1.56 11.99
C ALA A 90 10.09 -0.26 11.80
N GLY A 91 9.53 0.91 12.14
CA GLY A 91 10.22 2.21 12.06
C GLY A 91 10.25 2.83 10.67
N LYS A 92 9.46 2.35 9.70
CA LYS A 92 9.34 3.04 8.41
C LYS A 92 8.58 4.34 8.57
N VAL A 93 9.15 5.41 8.07
CA VAL A 93 8.54 6.74 8.07
C VAL A 93 7.83 6.96 6.73
N PHE A 94 6.60 7.44 6.79
CA PHE A 94 5.83 7.83 5.62
C PHE A 94 5.86 9.35 5.52
N PRO A 95 6.36 9.93 4.42
CA PRO A 95 6.39 11.38 4.28
C PRO A 95 4.96 11.94 4.20
N PRO A 96 4.69 13.11 4.81
CA PRO A 96 3.39 13.77 4.67
C PRO A 96 3.10 14.06 3.19
N PRO A 97 1.84 14.03 2.75
CA PRO A 97 1.47 14.22 1.35
C PRO A 97 1.76 15.62 0.78
N HIS A 98 2.28 16.57 1.56
CA HIS A 98 2.54 17.95 1.15
C HIS A 98 3.93 18.49 1.50
N THR A 99 4.91 17.64 1.84
CA THR A 99 6.28 18.15 1.93
C THR A 99 6.85 18.35 0.52
N PRO A 100 7.17 19.60 0.10
CA PRO A 100 7.98 19.77 -1.09
C PRO A 100 9.31 19.10 -0.79
N VAL A 101 9.60 18.01 -1.51
CA VAL A 101 10.90 17.36 -1.42
C VAL A 101 11.92 18.36 -1.94
N LEU A 102 12.56 19.11 -1.06
CA LEU A 102 13.81 19.80 -1.34
C LEU A 102 14.86 18.71 -1.58
N MET A 103 14.88 18.16 -2.79
CA MET A 103 15.97 17.30 -3.22
C MET A 103 17.22 18.17 -3.33
N PRO A 104 18.30 17.90 -2.58
CA PRO A 104 19.56 18.58 -2.80
C PRO A 104 20.06 18.20 -4.20
N HIS A 105 20.31 19.22 -5.01
CA HIS A 105 20.77 19.12 -6.39
C HIS A 105 22.26 18.74 -6.40
N ASN A 106 22.62 17.53 -5.95
CA ASN A 106 23.92 16.92 -6.26
C ASN A 106 23.99 15.43 -5.88
N GLN A 107 23.42 14.54 -6.70
CA GLN A 107 23.92 13.16 -6.79
C GLN A 107 23.68 12.65 -8.20
N ILE A 108 24.78 12.56 -8.95
CA ILE A 108 24.90 11.91 -10.25
C ILE A 108 24.25 10.51 -10.16
N ARG A 109 23.11 10.33 -10.83
CA ARG A 109 22.52 9.01 -11.06
C ARG A 109 23.36 8.26 -12.09
N GLY A 110 24.42 7.61 -11.61
CA GLY A 110 25.05 6.49 -12.29
C GLY A 110 24.10 5.29 -12.25
N GLY A 111 23.70 4.80 -13.42
CA GLY A 111 22.87 3.61 -13.55
C GLY A 111 21.95 3.64 -14.77
N ARG A 112 22.52 3.82 -15.97
CA ARG A 112 21.79 3.56 -17.22
C ARG A 112 21.37 2.09 -17.23
N GLY A 113 20.06 1.87 -17.26
CA GLY A 113 19.50 0.66 -17.86
C GLY A 113 20.05 0.56 -19.28
N LYS A 114 20.63 -0.59 -19.59
CA LYS A 114 21.18 -0.89 -20.92
C LYS A 114 20.06 -0.69 -21.94
N SER A 115 20.25 0.27 -22.84
CA SER A 115 19.39 0.50 -23.99
C SER A 115 19.47 -0.71 -24.92
N LEU A 116 18.35 -1.02 -25.56
CA LEU A 116 18.09 -2.15 -26.45
C LEU A 116 18.75 -1.95 -27.83
N GLU A 117 19.96 -1.38 -27.83
CA GLU A 117 20.80 -1.00 -28.98
C GLU A 117 22.02 -1.93 -29.12
N SER A 118 22.43 -2.64 -28.06
CA SER A 118 23.64 -3.48 -28.08
C SER A 118 23.40 -4.93 -28.53
N LEU A 119 22.43 -5.20 -29.40
CA LEU A 119 22.14 -6.55 -29.91
C LEU A 119 22.21 -6.63 -31.44
N GLU A 120 23.23 -6.03 -32.06
CA GLU A 120 23.50 -6.24 -33.50
C GLU A 120 24.97 -6.63 -33.80
N GLU A 121 25.91 -6.57 -32.86
CA GLU A 121 27.33 -6.91 -33.09
C GLU A 121 27.74 -8.31 -32.56
N GLY A 122 26.94 -9.33 -32.85
CA GLY A 122 27.16 -10.69 -32.37
C GLY A 122 27.20 -11.77 -33.45
N MET A 123 27.58 -11.42 -34.68
CA MET A 123 27.59 -12.37 -35.80
C MET A 123 28.76 -12.11 -36.77
N ALA A 124 29.99 -12.13 -36.26
CA ALA A 124 31.19 -12.43 -37.03
C ALA A 124 32.36 -12.67 -36.07
N GLY A 125 32.74 -13.94 -35.92
CA GLY A 125 33.84 -14.40 -35.09
C GLY A 125 33.85 -15.92 -35.03
#